data_AF-S2SH18-F1
#
_entry.id   AF-S2SH18-F1
#
_cell.length_a   1.000
_cell.length_b   1.000
_cell.length_c   1.000
_cell.angle_alpha   90.00
_cell.angle_beta   90.00
_cell.angle_gamma   90.00
#
_symmetry.space_group_name_H-M   'P 1'
#
loop_
_entity.id
_entity.type
_entity.pdbx_description
1 polymer ?
#
loop_
_entity_poly.entity_id
_entity_poly.type
_entity_poly.pdbx_seq_one_letter_code
_entity_poly.pdbx_strand_id
1 'polypeptide(L)'
;MVHVEMSPEAIATQKPYLDLGLTEAEYDRFAELIGHQPNDTEIGLASGMWSEHCAYKYSKPVLRQFWTKNERVLMGPGEGAGVIDIGEGKAVVFKAESHNHPSAVEPYEGAATGVGGIIRDIFSIGAKPVAMLDSLAFGDIEQPHTQHLVDRIVAGIGGYGNAIGIPTVGGETNFDGSYTRNPLVNAMCVGIMDKDQIQKGKAAGVGNALIYVGAKTGRDGINGASFASGDFSDEEAADRSAVQVGDPFMEKLLMDACLEITGHHQEALVGIQDMGAAGLVSSSVEMAGK
;
A
#
# COMPACT_ATOMS: atom_id res chain seq x y z
N MET A 1 -10.36 -11.97 -23.90
CA MET A 1 -10.95 -13.30 -23.69
C MET A 1 -11.82 -13.23 -22.44
N VAL A 2 -13.03 -13.80 -22.43
CA VAL A 2 -13.79 -13.93 -21.18
C VAL A 2 -13.05 -15.00 -20.36
N HIS A 3 -12.55 -14.64 -19.18
CA HIS A 3 -11.96 -15.60 -18.26
C HIS A 3 -13.05 -16.61 -17.91
N VAL A 4 -12.83 -17.89 -18.23
CA VAL A 4 -13.75 -18.96 -17.85
C VAL A 4 -13.30 -19.44 -16.49
N GLU A 5 -14.15 -19.30 -15.48
CA GLU A 5 -13.81 -19.74 -14.13
C GLU A 5 -13.64 -21.27 -14.08
N MET A 6 -12.56 -21.72 -13.44
CA MET A 6 -12.27 -23.13 -13.22
C MET A 6 -13.13 -23.68 -12.08
N SER A 7 -13.51 -24.96 -12.17
CA SER A 7 -14.16 -25.63 -11.04
C SER A 7 -13.14 -25.90 -9.92
N PRO A 8 -13.57 -26.00 -8.65
CA PRO A 8 -12.67 -26.32 -7.54
C PRO A 8 -11.84 -27.60 -7.76
N GLU A 9 -12.41 -28.63 -8.41
CA GLU A 9 -11.70 -29.86 -8.75
C GLU A 9 -10.62 -29.63 -9.81
N ALA A 10 -10.91 -28.78 -10.80
CA ALA A 10 -9.95 -28.39 -11.82
C ALA A 10 -8.81 -27.56 -11.22
N ILE A 11 -9.10 -26.65 -10.29
CA ILE A 11 -8.09 -25.87 -9.55
C ILE A 11 -7.19 -26.81 -8.73
N ALA A 12 -7.76 -27.74 -7.98
CA ALA A 12 -7.00 -28.69 -7.18
C ALA A 12 -6.06 -29.56 -8.03
N THR A 13 -6.48 -29.90 -9.27
CA THR A 13 -5.73 -30.79 -10.16
C THR A 13 -4.69 -30.05 -11.00
N GLN A 14 -5.07 -28.91 -11.60
CA GLN A 14 -4.24 -28.14 -12.52
C GLN A 14 -3.34 -27.12 -11.79
N LYS A 15 -3.64 -26.84 -10.52
CA LYS A 15 -2.85 -26.01 -9.62
C LYS A 15 -2.54 -24.59 -10.14
N PRO A 16 -3.52 -23.85 -10.70
CA PRO A 16 -3.29 -22.48 -11.19
C PRO A 16 -2.90 -21.49 -10.08
N TYR A 17 -3.17 -21.85 -8.81
CA TYR A 17 -2.76 -21.06 -7.64
C TYR A 17 -1.24 -20.92 -7.49
N LEU A 18 -0.44 -21.83 -8.08
CA LEU A 18 1.01 -21.73 -8.11
C LEU A 18 1.47 -20.50 -8.89
N ASP A 19 0.82 -20.22 -10.02
CA ASP A 19 1.10 -19.03 -10.84
C ASP A 19 0.65 -17.74 -10.14
N LEU A 20 -0.28 -17.85 -9.18
CA LEU A 20 -0.68 -16.77 -8.29
C LEU A 20 0.25 -16.62 -7.07
N GLY A 21 1.32 -17.41 -6.97
CA GLY A 21 2.29 -17.32 -5.89
C GLY A 21 1.87 -18.02 -4.57
N LEU A 22 0.80 -18.80 -4.57
CA LEU A 22 0.47 -19.68 -3.45
C LEU A 22 1.23 -20.99 -3.57
N THR A 23 1.83 -21.45 -2.48
CA THR A 23 2.40 -22.80 -2.41
C THR A 23 1.30 -23.86 -2.23
N GLU A 24 1.59 -25.13 -2.56
CA GLU A 24 0.65 -26.23 -2.29
C GLU A 24 0.24 -26.30 -0.82
N ALA A 25 1.20 -26.09 0.09
CA ALA A 25 0.94 -26.06 1.53
C ALA A 25 0.00 -24.90 1.94
N GLU A 26 0.13 -23.73 1.32
CA GLU A 26 -0.77 -22.60 1.56
C GLU A 26 -2.17 -22.86 1.01
N TYR A 27 -2.28 -23.44 -0.19
CA TYR A 27 -3.57 -23.85 -0.76
C TYR A 27 -4.28 -24.88 0.12
N ASP A 28 -3.59 -25.96 0.51
CA ASP A 28 -4.15 -27.01 1.35
C ASP A 28 -4.59 -26.46 2.72
N ARG A 29 -3.77 -25.58 3.30
CA ARG A 29 -4.09 -24.93 4.57
C ARG A 29 -5.30 -24.01 4.45
N PHE A 30 -5.41 -23.26 3.36
CA PHE A 30 -6.56 -22.39 3.13
C PHE A 30 -7.84 -23.20 2.93
N ALA A 31 -7.81 -24.28 2.14
CA ALA A 31 -8.91 -25.22 1.97
C ALA A 31 -9.39 -25.83 3.30
N GLU A 32 -8.44 -26.20 4.17
CA GLU A 32 -8.73 -26.69 5.53
C GLU A 32 -9.46 -25.63 6.37
N LEU A 33 -9.01 -24.38 6.32
CA LEU A 33 -9.59 -23.28 7.11
C LEU A 33 -11.01 -22.93 6.69
N ILE A 34 -11.31 -22.95 5.39
CA ILE A 34 -12.66 -22.67 4.87
C ILE A 34 -13.57 -23.90 4.90
N GLY A 35 -13.00 -25.11 4.94
CA GLY A 35 -13.74 -26.38 5.04
C GLY A 35 -14.28 -26.92 3.71
N HIS A 36 -13.79 -26.41 2.58
CA HIS A 36 -14.14 -26.87 1.23
C HIS A 36 -12.99 -26.57 0.24
N GLN A 37 -13.09 -27.11 -0.98
CA GLN A 37 -12.15 -26.76 -2.03
C GLN A 37 -12.37 -25.30 -2.48
N PRO A 38 -11.32 -24.46 -2.49
CA PRO A 38 -11.41 -23.07 -2.92
C PRO A 38 -11.84 -22.95 -4.38
N ASN A 39 -12.66 -21.94 -4.69
CA ASN A 39 -12.95 -21.52 -6.06
C ASN A 39 -11.95 -20.46 -6.57
N ASP A 40 -12.08 -20.07 -7.85
CA ASP A 40 -11.19 -19.09 -8.50
C ASP A 40 -11.09 -17.75 -7.77
N THR A 41 -12.21 -17.23 -7.26
CA THR A 41 -12.20 -15.99 -6.48
C THR A 41 -11.44 -16.19 -5.18
N GLU A 42 -11.74 -17.25 -4.44
CA GLU A 42 -11.16 -17.54 -3.13
C GLU A 42 -9.64 -17.77 -3.20
N ILE A 43 -9.12 -18.45 -4.23
CA ILE A 43 -7.67 -18.56 -4.43
C ILE A 43 -7.02 -17.21 -4.74
N GLY A 44 -7.71 -16.32 -5.47
CA GLY A 44 -7.25 -14.95 -5.71
C GLY A 44 -7.21 -14.13 -4.42
N LEU A 45 -8.24 -14.24 -3.58
CA LEU A 45 -8.27 -13.60 -2.25
C LEU A 45 -7.12 -14.09 -1.38
N ALA A 46 -6.92 -15.41 -1.31
CA ALA A 46 -5.84 -16.03 -0.53
C ALA A 46 -4.47 -15.62 -1.06
N SER A 47 -4.26 -15.63 -2.38
CA SER A 47 -3.01 -15.20 -3.02
C SER A 47 -2.65 -13.77 -2.62
N GLY A 48 -3.58 -12.82 -2.75
CA GLY A 48 -3.34 -11.44 -2.36
C GLY A 48 -3.00 -11.31 -0.88
N MET A 49 -3.85 -11.87 -0.01
CA MET A 49 -3.72 -11.71 1.45
C MET A 49 -2.54 -12.46 2.06
N TRP A 50 -2.11 -13.59 1.47
CA TRP A 50 -1.00 -14.43 1.98
C TRP A 50 0.31 -14.21 1.20
N SER A 51 0.34 -13.26 0.27
CA SER A 51 1.58 -12.78 -0.36
C SER A 51 2.57 -12.26 0.68
N GLU A 52 3.88 -12.25 0.38
CA GLU A 52 4.86 -11.64 1.31
C GLU A 52 4.58 -10.15 1.51
N HIS A 53 4.14 -9.46 0.46
CA HIS A 53 3.78 -8.05 0.49
C HIS A 53 2.71 -7.72 1.54
N CYS A 54 1.67 -8.55 1.68
CA CYS A 54 0.60 -8.33 2.65
C CYS A 54 0.87 -9.01 4.01
N ALA A 55 1.39 -10.24 4.02
CA ALA A 55 1.47 -11.04 5.25
C ALA A 55 2.78 -10.88 6.03
N TYR A 56 3.85 -10.37 5.38
CA TYR A 56 5.19 -10.22 5.97
C TYR A 56 5.68 -11.55 6.57
N LYS A 57 5.51 -12.67 5.88
CA LYS A 57 5.71 -14.04 6.39
C LYS A 57 7.12 -14.24 6.93
N TYR A 58 8.12 -13.71 6.23
CA TYR A 58 9.53 -13.88 6.59
C TYR A 58 10.05 -12.78 7.50
N SER A 59 9.59 -11.56 7.30
CA SER A 59 10.10 -10.37 8.01
C SER A 59 9.45 -10.18 9.39
N LYS A 60 8.15 -10.50 9.55
CA LYS A 60 7.40 -10.28 10.80
C LYS A 60 8.04 -10.90 12.06
N PRO A 61 8.60 -12.13 12.04
CA PRO A 61 9.30 -12.68 13.21
C PRO A 61 10.51 -11.85 13.66
N VAL A 62 11.24 -11.25 12.72
CA VAL A 62 12.40 -10.41 12.99
C VAL A 62 11.96 -9.01 13.45
N LEU A 63 11.00 -8.40 12.75
CA LEU A 63 10.51 -7.05 13.07
C LEU A 63 9.91 -6.95 14.48
N ARG A 64 9.35 -8.04 15.01
CA ARG A 64 8.83 -8.13 16.39
C ARG A 64 9.91 -7.96 17.47
N GLN A 65 11.19 -8.04 17.13
CA GLN A 65 12.29 -7.87 18.08
C GLN A 65 12.60 -6.39 18.36
N PHE A 66 12.13 -5.48 17.51
CA PHE A 66 12.36 -4.05 17.70
C PHE A 66 11.57 -3.48 18.88
N TRP A 67 12.11 -2.43 19.50
CA TRP A 67 11.41 -1.68 20.54
C TRP A 67 10.36 -0.79 19.93
N THR A 68 9.10 -1.00 20.35
CA THR A 68 7.93 -0.32 19.79
C THR A 68 7.11 0.41 20.85
N LYS A 69 7.56 0.41 22.11
CA LYS A 69 6.84 0.98 23.25
C LYS A 69 7.65 2.11 23.89
N ASN A 70 7.02 3.25 24.03
CA ASN A 70 7.50 4.41 24.77
C ASN A 70 6.28 5.24 25.21
N GLU A 71 6.41 6.07 26.25
CA GLU A 71 5.33 6.94 26.75
C GLU A 71 4.75 7.89 25.69
N ARG A 72 5.55 8.28 24.69
CA ARG A 72 5.11 9.15 23.59
C ARG A 72 4.52 8.39 22.41
N VAL A 73 4.58 7.06 22.38
CA VAL A 73 3.99 6.27 21.29
C VAL A 73 2.49 6.15 21.53
N LEU A 74 1.70 6.85 20.73
CA LEU A 74 0.24 6.82 20.79
C LEU A 74 -0.32 5.69 19.93
N MET A 75 0.29 5.43 18.77
CA MET A 75 0.03 4.25 17.93
C MET A 75 1.36 3.71 17.38
N GLY A 76 1.55 2.40 17.52
CA GLY A 76 2.74 1.68 17.06
C GLY A 76 2.41 0.67 15.95
N PRO A 77 3.34 -0.24 15.64
CA PRO A 77 3.14 -1.24 14.58
C PRO A 77 1.87 -2.08 14.79
N GLY A 78 1.10 -2.27 13.72
CA GLY A 78 -0.21 -2.93 13.73
C GLY A 78 -1.38 -1.99 13.42
N GLU A 79 -1.15 -0.68 13.47
CA GLU A 79 -2.06 0.35 12.95
C GLU A 79 -1.56 0.91 11.60
N GLY A 80 -2.40 1.70 10.92
CA GLY A 80 -2.12 2.22 9.57
C GLY A 80 -0.87 3.09 9.48
N ALA A 81 -0.50 3.81 10.55
CA ALA A 81 0.72 4.61 10.63
C ALA A 81 1.23 4.75 12.07
N GLY A 82 2.49 5.16 12.23
CA GLY A 82 3.08 5.47 13.54
C GLY A 82 2.63 6.84 14.03
N VAL A 83 2.22 6.93 15.30
CA VAL A 83 1.76 8.19 15.91
C VAL A 83 2.52 8.48 17.20
N ILE A 84 3.13 9.66 17.25
CA ILE A 84 3.97 10.11 18.36
C ILE A 84 3.43 11.42 18.94
N ASP A 85 3.31 11.47 20.27
CA ASP A 85 3.00 12.68 21.03
C ASP A 85 4.18 13.67 20.96
N ILE A 86 3.91 14.89 20.50
CA ILE A 86 4.89 15.98 20.41
C ILE A 86 4.66 17.09 21.45
N GLY A 87 3.73 16.90 22.38
CA GLY A 87 3.36 17.86 23.41
C GLY A 87 2.23 18.79 22.97
N GLU A 88 1.76 19.63 23.92
CA GLU A 88 0.73 20.65 23.67
C GLU A 88 -0.58 20.13 23.07
N GLY A 89 -0.92 18.86 23.35
CA GLY A 89 -2.11 18.21 22.80
C GLY A 89 -1.99 17.82 21.32
N LYS A 90 -0.79 17.93 20.72
CA LYS A 90 -0.52 17.60 19.32
C LYS A 90 0.18 16.26 19.16
N ALA A 91 -0.01 15.65 17.99
CA ALA A 91 0.68 14.44 17.58
C ALA A 91 1.24 14.58 16.16
N VAL A 92 2.32 13.87 15.89
CA VAL A 92 2.87 13.64 14.55
C VAL A 92 2.55 12.22 14.13
N VAL A 93 2.06 12.10 12.90
CA VAL A 93 1.78 10.82 12.23
C VAL A 93 2.79 10.67 11.11
N PHE A 94 3.39 9.50 10.99
CA PHE A 94 4.31 9.22 9.89
C PHE A 94 4.31 7.75 9.51
N LYS A 95 4.60 7.52 8.24
CA LYS A 95 4.81 6.19 7.65
C LYS A 95 5.74 6.35 6.46
N ALA A 96 6.48 5.29 6.14
CA ALA A 96 7.22 5.17 4.90
C ALA A 96 6.82 3.89 4.18
N GLU A 97 6.72 3.97 2.87
CA GLU A 97 6.39 2.86 1.97
C GLU A 97 7.36 2.81 0.80
N SER A 98 7.38 1.66 0.11
CA SER A 98 8.20 1.45 -1.09
C SER A 98 7.34 1.12 -2.30
N HIS A 99 7.71 1.66 -3.46
CA HIS A 99 7.06 1.35 -4.75
C HIS A 99 8.08 0.96 -5.82
N ASN A 100 9.05 0.13 -5.41
CA ASN A 100 10.24 -0.24 -6.19
C ASN A 100 9.90 -0.87 -7.54
N HIS A 101 9.20 -2.00 -7.52
CA HIS A 101 8.94 -2.79 -8.72
C HIS A 101 8.09 -2.02 -9.74
N PRO A 102 6.96 -1.38 -9.38
CA PRO A 102 6.22 -0.54 -10.32
C PRO A 102 7.07 0.60 -10.89
N SER A 103 7.91 1.24 -10.06
CA SER A 103 8.79 2.32 -10.50
C SER A 103 9.93 1.85 -11.42
N ALA A 104 10.31 0.57 -11.38
CA ALA A 104 11.24 -0.01 -12.34
C ALA A 104 10.58 -0.20 -13.72
N VAL A 105 9.28 -0.51 -13.74
CA VAL A 105 8.50 -0.84 -14.95
C VAL A 105 7.94 0.41 -15.64
N GLU A 106 7.25 1.27 -14.88
CA GLU A 106 6.75 2.58 -15.31
C GLU A 106 7.16 3.61 -14.24
N PRO A 107 8.28 4.33 -14.45
CA PRO A 107 8.92 5.10 -13.39
C PRO A 107 8.14 6.33 -12.93
N TYR A 108 7.32 6.94 -13.79
CA TYR A 108 6.58 8.14 -13.39
C TYR A 108 5.36 7.76 -12.55
N GLU A 109 4.52 6.89 -13.08
CA GLU A 109 3.29 6.45 -12.44
C GLU A 109 3.60 5.59 -11.22
N GLY A 110 4.60 4.70 -11.27
CA GLY A 110 5.03 3.94 -10.10
C GLY A 110 5.46 4.83 -8.94
N ALA A 111 6.23 5.88 -9.19
CA ALA A 111 6.61 6.79 -8.13
C ALA A 111 5.42 7.65 -7.64
N ALA A 112 4.57 8.09 -8.57
CA ALA A 112 3.40 8.91 -8.29
C ALA A 112 2.35 8.16 -7.43
N THR A 113 2.05 6.90 -7.74
CA THR A 113 1.12 6.08 -6.95
C THR A 113 1.69 5.71 -5.59
N GLY A 114 3.01 5.57 -5.47
CA GLY A 114 3.70 5.43 -4.18
C GLY A 114 3.49 6.66 -3.29
N VAL A 115 3.60 7.86 -3.84
CA VAL A 115 3.30 9.12 -3.13
C VAL A 115 1.83 9.21 -2.72
N GLY A 116 0.90 8.87 -3.62
CA GLY A 116 -0.53 8.84 -3.28
C GLY A 116 -0.82 7.85 -2.16
N GLY A 117 -0.31 6.62 -2.24
CA GLY A 117 -0.48 5.60 -1.19
C GLY A 117 -0.10 6.10 0.19
N ILE A 118 1.13 6.62 0.33
CA ILE A 118 1.63 7.06 1.62
C ILE A 118 0.90 8.32 2.14
N ILE A 119 0.34 9.16 1.28
CA ILE A 119 -0.51 10.27 1.70
C ILE A 119 -1.84 9.76 2.27
N ARG A 120 -2.46 8.75 1.61
CA ARG A 120 -3.69 8.10 2.09
C ARG A 120 -3.53 7.48 3.47
N ASP A 121 -2.41 6.82 3.72
CA ASP A 121 -2.10 6.25 5.03
C ASP A 121 -2.11 7.27 6.16
N ILE A 122 -1.68 8.51 5.89
CA ILE A 122 -1.61 9.57 6.89
C ILE A 122 -2.98 10.17 7.15
N PHE A 123 -3.73 10.51 6.09
CA PHE A 123 -5.04 11.13 6.29
C PHE A 123 -6.13 10.15 6.72
N SER A 124 -5.99 8.84 6.47
CA SER A 124 -6.92 7.82 6.98
C SER A 124 -6.90 7.71 8.51
N ILE A 125 -5.78 8.08 9.13
CA ILE A 125 -5.63 8.22 10.59
C ILE A 125 -6.24 9.53 11.13
N GLY A 126 -6.68 10.43 10.24
CA GLY A 126 -7.21 11.75 10.57
C GLY A 126 -6.15 12.84 10.67
N ALA A 127 -4.90 12.55 10.28
CA ALA A 127 -3.83 13.54 10.32
C ALA A 127 -3.70 14.31 9.02
N LYS A 128 -3.53 15.62 9.12
CA LYS A 128 -3.28 16.47 7.95
C LYS A 128 -1.86 16.23 7.45
N PRO A 129 -1.65 15.73 6.22
CA PRO A 129 -0.32 15.64 5.62
C PRO A 129 0.29 17.04 5.47
N VAL A 130 1.56 17.20 5.83
CA VAL A 130 2.26 18.49 5.78
C VAL A 130 3.61 18.43 5.08
N ALA A 131 4.22 17.25 4.97
CA ALA A 131 5.51 17.08 4.33
C ALA A 131 5.69 15.66 3.80
N MET A 132 6.31 15.58 2.63
CA MET A 132 6.80 14.34 2.02
C MET A 132 8.32 14.29 2.13
N LEU A 133 8.86 13.08 2.19
CA LEU A 133 10.28 12.80 1.99
C LEU A 133 10.45 11.59 1.08
N ASP A 134 11.56 11.52 0.36
CA ASP A 134 11.91 10.41 -0.52
C ASP A 134 13.26 9.79 -0.14
N SER A 135 13.35 8.46 -0.23
CA SER A 135 14.62 7.72 -0.13
C SER A 135 14.77 6.91 -1.40
N LEU A 136 15.71 7.35 -2.24
CA LEU A 136 15.91 6.84 -3.59
C LEU A 136 17.27 6.16 -3.72
N ALA A 137 17.29 4.97 -4.34
CA ALA A 137 18.53 4.30 -4.69
C ALA A 137 18.49 3.83 -6.15
N PHE A 138 19.53 4.18 -6.91
CA PHE A 138 19.62 3.93 -8.33
C PHE A 138 20.92 3.22 -8.70
N GLY A 139 20.95 2.62 -9.90
CA GLY A 139 22.16 2.06 -10.50
C GLY A 139 23.22 3.13 -10.83
N ASP A 140 24.18 2.78 -11.67
CA ASP A 140 25.18 3.74 -12.15
C ASP A 140 24.54 4.89 -12.94
N ILE A 141 24.76 6.15 -12.51
CA ILE A 141 24.19 7.37 -13.10
C ILE A 141 24.70 7.65 -14.51
N GLU A 142 25.84 7.06 -14.91
CA GLU A 142 26.36 7.20 -16.28
C GLU A 142 25.54 6.37 -17.30
N GLN A 143 24.69 5.44 -16.83
CA GLN A 143 23.85 4.64 -17.70
C GLN A 143 22.60 5.42 -18.15
N PRO A 144 22.30 5.49 -19.47
CA PRO A 144 21.12 6.20 -19.98
C PRO A 144 19.80 5.71 -19.37
N HIS A 145 19.69 4.41 -19.08
CA HIS A 145 18.51 3.85 -18.42
C HIS A 145 18.35 4.38 -17.00
N THR A 146 19.44 4.45 -16.22
CA THR A 146 19.40 5.01 -14.85
C THR A 146 19.03 6.50 -14.89
N GLN A 147 19.58 7.27 -15.83
CA GLN A 147 19.21 8.69 -16.00
C GLN A 147 17.71 8.86 -16.30
N HIS A 148 17.15 7.97 -17.12
CA HIS A 148 15.71 7.95 -17.39
C HIS A 148 14.90 7.62 -16.15
N LEU A 149 15.29 6.61 -15.35
CA LEU A 149 14.62 6.28 -14.09
C LEU A 149 14.63 7.47 -13.14
N VAL A 150 15.78 8.11 -12.93
CA VAL A 150 15.93 9.29 -12.06
C VAL A 150 14.98 10.41 -12.51
N ASP A 151 15.01 10.79 -13.79
CA ASP A 151 14.17 11.87 -14.33
C ASP A 151 12.68 11.59 -14.11
N ARG A 152 12.24 10.38 -14.44
CA ARG A 152 10.83 10.02 -14.40
C ARG A 152 10.30 9.80 -12.98
N ILE A 153 11.08 9.17 -12.10
CA ILE A 153 10.69 8.95 -10.69
C ILE A 153 10.58 10.28 -9.96
N VAL A 154 11.58 11.16 -10.09
CA VAL A 154 11.54 12.49 -9.45
C VAL A 154 10.37 13.32 -10.01
N ALA A 155 10.12 13.24 -11.33
CA ALA A 155 8.96 13.89 -11.94
C ALA A 155 7.64 13.32 -11.43
N GLY A 156 7.52 12.01 -11.20
CA GLY A 156 6.33 11.36 -10.64
C GLY A 156 6.05 11.79 -9.20
N ILE A 157 7.08 11.77 -8.34
CA ILE A 157 7.00 12.24 -6.95
C ILE A 157 6.55 13.70 -6.91
N GLY A 158 7.24 14.56 -7.67
CA GLY A 158 6.91 15.98 -7.76
C GLY A 158 5.54 16.21 -8.36
N GLY A 159 5.16 15.46 -9.40
CA GLY A 159 3.87 15.58 -10.08
C GLY A 159 2.70 15.34 -9.13
N TYR A 160 2.73 14.26 -8.36
CA TYR A 160 1.68 13.94 -7.41
C TYR A 160 1.65 14.92 -6.24
N GLY A 161 2.80 15.12 -5.58
CA GLY A 161 2.93 16.00 -4.40
C GLY A 161 2.56 17.46 -4.69
N ASN A 162 3.00 18.01 -5.83
CA ASN A 162 2.67 19.38 -6.22
C ASN A 162 1.18 19.54 -6.54
N ALA A 163 0.56 18.55 -7.19
CA ALA A 163 -0.86 18.62 -7.56
C ALA A 163 -1.78 18.57 -6.33
N ILE A 164 -1.47 17.73 -5.34
CA ILE A 164 -2.23 17.64 -4.09
C ILE A 164 -1.86 18.75 -3.08
N GLY A 165 -0.72 19.42 -3.30
CA GLY A 165 -0.26 20.56 -2.50
C GLY A 165 0.50 20.18 -1.23
N ILE A 166 1.19 19.04 -1.24
CA ILE A 166 2.03 18.57 -0.11
C ILE A 166 3.49 18.59 -0.57
N PRO A 167 4.37 19.39 0.07
CA PRO A 167 5.74 19.56 -0.40
C PRO A 167 6.62 18.36 -0.04
N THR A 168 7.47 17.92 -0.98
CA THR A 168 8.64 17.11 -0.66
C THR A 168 9.72 18.00 -0.09
N VAL A 169 9.98 17.89 1.22
CA VAL A 169 10.83 18.83 1.96
C VAL A 169 12.29 18.39 2.09
N GLY A 170 12.59 17.15 1.70
CA GLY A 170 13.92 16.58 1.76
C GLY A 170 13.87 15.08 1.51
N GLY A 171 15.04 14.44 1.58
CA GLY A 171 15.16 13.03 1.27
C GLY A 171 16.63 12.61 1.20
N GLU A 172 16.86 11.43 0.66
CA GLU A 172 18.19 10.93 0.31
C GLU A 172 18.20 10.31 -1.09
N THR A 173 19.34 10.39 -1.76
CA THR A 173 19.54 9.76 -3.06
C THR A 173 20.90 9.10 -3.10
N ASN A 174 20.92 7.80 -3.43
CA ASN A 174 22.11 6.97 -3.47
C ASN A 174 22.28 6.36 -4.87
N PHE A 175 23.55 6.19 -5.30
CA PHE A 175 23.91 5.53 -6.55
C PHE A 175 24.88 4.39 -6.26
N ASP A 176 24.50 3.18 -6.63
CA ASP A 176 25.35 1.99 -6.51
C ASP A 176 24.96 0.95 -7.55
N GLY A 177 25.95 0.25 -8.12
CA GLY A 177 25.73 -0.74 -9.17
C GLY A 177 24.77 -1.87 -8.79
N SER A 178 24.62 -2.16 -7.49
CA SER A 178 23.66 -3.16 -6.97
C SER A 178 22.20 -2.83 -7.28
N TYR A 179 21.85 -1.56 -7.49
CA TYR A 179 20.49 -1.11 -7.80
C TYR A 179 20.21 -1.00 -9.31
N THR A 180 21.12 -1.45 -10.17
CA THR A 180 20.96 -1.35 -11.63
C THR A 180 19.74 -2.11 -12.15
N ARG A 181 19.39 -3.24 -11.52
CA ARG A 181 18.22 -4.04 -11.90
C ARG A 181 16.94 -3.63 -11.19
N ASN A 182 17.07 -3.16 -9.96
CA ASN A 182 15.93 -2.81 -9.12
C ASN A 182 16.24 -1.51 -8.37
N PRO A 183 15.69 -0.36 -8.80
CA PRO A 183 15.78 0.87 -8.04
C PRO A 183 14.98 0.75 -6.73
N LEU A 184 15.42 1.45 -5.70
CA LEU A 184 14.62 1.66 -4.50
C LEU A 184 13.93 3.01 -4.60
N VAL A 185 12.61 3.00 -4.43
CA VAL A 185 11.76 4.19 -4.46
C VAL A 185 10.88 4.14 -3.23
N ASN A 186 11.38 4.75 -2.16
CA ASN A 186 10.66 4.87 -0.91
C ASN A 186 10.11 6.29 -0.75
N ALA A 187 8.85 6.39 -0.34
CA ALA A 187 8.19 7.64 -0.01
C ALA A 187 7.78 7.61 1.47
N MET A 188 8.01 8.71 2.18
CA MET A 188 7.59 8.94 3.54
C MET A 188 6.66 10.15 3.58
N CYS A 189 5.59 10.07 4.35
CA CYS A 189 4.71 11.19 4.61
C CYS A 189 4.66 11.48 6.10
N VAL A 190 4.62 12.78 6.43
CA VAL A 190 4.47 13.31 7.77
C VAL A 190 3.21 14.14 7.84
N GLY A 191 2.34 13.81 8.79
CA GLY A 191 1.14 14.55 9.12
C GLY A 191 1.13 15.05 10.55
N ILE A 192 0.26 16.02 10.81
CA ILE A 192 0.00 16.57 12.14
C ILE A 192 -1.48 16.46 12.49
N MET A 193 -1.77 16.29 13.77
CA MET A 193 -3.14 16.28 14.27
C MET A 193 -3.24 16.70 15.73
N ASP A 194 -4.46 17.01 16.16
CA ASP A 194 -4.80 17.03 17.58
C ASP A 194 -4.92 15.59 18.11
N LYS A 195 -4.41 15.38 19.33
CA LYS A 195 -4.29 14.05 19.94
C LYS A 195 -5.64 13.38 20.19
N ASP A 196 -6.70 14.16 20.39
CA ASP A 196 -8.07 13.67 20.61
C ASP A 196 -8.79 13.27 19.31
N GLN A 197 -8.26 13.66 18.15
CA GLN A 197 -8.82 13.35 16.83
C GLN A 197 -8.32 12.02 16.24
N ILE A 198 -7.48 11.28 16.97
CA ILE A 198 -6.88 10.02 16.50
C ILE A 198 -7.97 9.04 16.09
N GLN A 199 -7.98 8.68 14.80
CA GLN A 199 -8.81 7.61 14.28
C GLN A 199 -8.08 6.27 14.41
N LYS A 200 -8.82 5.25 14.83
CA LYS A 200 -8.35 3.86 14.81
C LYS A 200 -9.13 3.13 13.72
N GLY A 201 -8.47 2.28 12.95
CA GLY A 201 -9.08 1.51 11.85
C GLY A 201 -10.04 0.39 12.31
N LYS A 202 -10.64 0.51 13.50
CA LYS A 202 -11.54 -0.51 14.07
C LYS A 202 -13.00 -0.11 13.85
N ALA A 203 -13.65 -0.76 12.89
CA ALA A 203 -15.08 -0.58 12.64
C ALA A 203 -15.90 -1.59 13.44
N ALA A 204 -16.35 -1.22 14.65
CA ALA A 204 -17.18 -2.10 15.49
C ALA A 204 -18.68 -1.73 15.41
N GLY A 205 -19.55 -2.73 15.38
CA GLY A 205 -21.00 -2.56 15.49
C GLY A 205 -21.79 -3.15 14.33
N VAL A 206 -22.74 -4.03 14.63
CA VAL A 206 -23.64 -4.63 13.64
C VAL A 206 -24.64 -3.58 13.14
N GLY A 207 -24.83 -3.51 11.83
CA GLY A 207 -25.81 -2.61 11.19
C GLY A 207 -25.24 -1.27 10.74
N ASN A 208 -23.95 -1.01 10.94
CA ASN A 208 -23.27 0.15 10.38
C ASN A 208 -23.20 0.06 8.84
N ALA A 209 -23.29 1.20 8.18
CA ALA A 209 -23.11 1.29 6.74
C ALA A 209 -21.62 1.22 6.38
N LEU A 210 -21.26 0.40 5.39
CA LEU A 210 -19.94 0.42 4.77
C LEU A 210 -19.99 1.32 3.54
N ILE A 211 -19.14 2.34 3.52
CA ILE A 211 -19.13 3.35 2.45
C ILE A 211 -17.79 3.27 1.72
N TYR A 212 -17.87 3.11 0.40
CA TYR A 212 -16.75 3.26 -0.50
C TYR A 212 -16.70 4.70 -1.00
N VAL A 213 -15.54 5.37 -0.87
CA VAL A 213 -15.35 6.76 -1.30
C VAL A 213 -14.04 6.85 -2.09
N GLY A 214 -14.09 7.47 -3.27
CA GLY A 214 -12.93 7.66 -4.13
C GLY A 214 -13.23 7.36 -5.60
N ALA A 215 -12.18 7.03 -6.35
CA ALA A 215 -12.26 6.68 -7.77
C ALA A 215 -13.07 5.40 -8.00
N LYS A 216 -13.54 5.15 -9.23
CA LYS A 216 -14.21 3.88 -9.56
C LYS A 216 -13.19 2.75 -9.62
N THR A 217 -13.56 1.56 -9.16
CA THR A 217 -12.72 0.36 -9.30
C THR A 217 -12.59 -0.03 -10.77
N GLY A 218 -11.38 0.06 -11.32
CA GLY A 218 -11.02 -0.41 -12.65
C GLY A 218 -10.37 -1.80 -12.62
N ARG A 219 -9.73 -2.18 -13.74
CA ARG A 219 -8.94 -3.43 -13.85
C ARG A 219 -7.46 -3.14 -13.63
N ASP A 220 -7.17 -2.22 -12.73
CA ASP A 220 -5.84 -1.62 -12.57
C ASP A 220 -5.08 -2.38 -11.48
N GLY A 221 -3.90 -2.94 -11.81
CA GLY A 221 -3.04 -3.61 -10.83
C GLY A 221 -3.61 -4.89 -10.22
N ILE A 222 -4.46 -5.63 -10.95
CA ILE A 222 -4.93 -6.96 -10.51
C ILE A 222 -3.70 -7.85 -10.26
N ASN A 223 -3.65 -8.49 -9.09
CA ASN A 223 -2.51 -9.28 -8.59
C ASN A 223 -1.23 -8.48 -8.27
N GLY A 224 -1.31 -7.15 -8.13
CA GLY A 224 -0.14 -6.29 -7.84
C GLY A 224 0.65 -6.68 -6.57
N ALA A 225 -0.02 -7.18 -5.53
CA ALA A 225 0.63 -7.65 -4.29
C ALA A 225 1.48 -8.92 -4.52
N SER A 226 0.95 -9.87 -5.29
CA SER A 226 1.64 -11.10 -5.67
C SER A 226 2.78 -10.80 -6.64
N PHE A 227 2.54 -9.90 -7.60
CA PHE A 227 3.55 -9.40 -8.55
C PHE A 227 4.73 -8.72 -7.85
N ALA A 228 4.47 -7.85 -6.87
CA ALA A 228 5.52 -7.21 -6.06
C ALA A 228 6.29 -8.19 -5.15
N SER A 229 5.82 -9.43 -5.02
CA SER A 229 6.46 -10.50 -4.24
C SER A 229 7.33 -11.44 -5.08
N GLY A 230 7.36 -11.28 -6.41
CA GLY A 230 8.12 -12.13 -7.34
C GLY A 230 9.56 -11.63 -7.62
N ASP A 231 10.42 -12.54 -8.09
CA ASP A 231 11.77 -12.22 -8.56
C ASP A 231 11.76 -11.55 -9.95
N PHE A 232 12.76 -10.71 -10.23
CA PHE A 232 12.96 -10.14 -11.57
C PHE A 232 13.37 -11.25 -12.55
N SER A 233 12.49 -11.61 -13.48
CA SER A 233 12.82 -12.51 -14.60
C SER A 233 13.25 -11.69 -15.83
N ASP A 234 14.32 -12.11 -16.52
CA ASP A 234 14.82 -11.44 -17.73
C ASP A 234 13.91 -11.69 -18.97
N GLU A 235 12.89 -12.55 -18.86
CA GLU A 235 12.05 -13.03 -19.98
C GLU A 235 10.65 -12.41 -20.06
N GLU A 236 10.18 -11.71 -19.03
CA GLU A 236 8.85 -11.08 -19.07
C GLU A 236 8.98 -9.63 -19.53
N ALA A 237 8.45 -9.36 -20.73
CA ALA A 237 8.14 -8.00 -21.13
C ALA A 237 7.22 -7.40 -20.07
N ALA A 238 7.78 -6.56 -19.20
CA ALA A 238 7.10 -6.02 -18.04
C ALA A 238 5.69 -5.54 -18.42
N ASP A 239 4.67 -6.13 -17.79
CA ASP A 239 3.28 -5.85 -18.10
C ASP A 239 2.94 -4.44 -17.64
N ARG A 240 3.24 -3.45 -18.49
CA ARG A 240 2.97 -2.03 -18.24
C ARG A 240 1.48 -1.79 -17.95
N SER A 241 0.59 -2.71 -18.33
CA SER A 241 -0.84 -2.62 -18.03
C SER A 241 -1.18 -2.82 -16.55
N ALA A 242 -0.25 -3.36 -15.76
CA ALA A 242 -0.42 -3.55 -14.32
C ALA A 242 -0.13 -2.28 -13.50
N VAL A 243 0.55 -1.27 -14.06
CA VAL A 243 0.87 -0.04 -13.31
C VAL A 243 -0.32 0.91 -13.32
N GLN A 244 -0.79 1.25 -12.12
CA GLN A 244 -1.92 2.16 -11.92
C GLN A 244 -1.50 3.60 -12.25
N VAL A 245 -2.43 4.38 -12.78
CA VAL A 245 -2.26 5.83 -12.98
C VAL A 245 -2.91 6.57 -11.82
N GLY A 246 -2.16 7.46 -11.18
CA GLY A 246 -2.63 8.22 -10.04
C GLY A 246 -3.48 9.44 -10.43
N ASP A 247 -4.54 9.75 -9.67
CA ASP A 247 -5.32 11.00 -9.80
C ASP A 247 -5.17 11.87 -8.54
N PRO A 248 -4.11 12.70 -8.47
CA PRO A 248 -3.86 13.54 -7.29
C PRO A 248 -4.93 14.63 -7.08
N PHE A 249 -5.68 15.00 -8.12
CA PHE A 249 -6.74 15.99 -8.00
C PHE A 249 -7.96 15.41 -7.32
N MET A 250 -8.37 14.18 -7.70
CA MET A 250 -9.41 13.45 -6.99
C MET A 250 -8.97 13.13 -5.56
N GLU A 251 -7.71 12.73 -5.36
CA GLU A 251 -7.21 12.43 -4.02
C GLU A 251 -7.17 13.68 -3.13
N LYS A 252 -6.92 14.87 -3.67
CA LYS A 252 -7.06 16.13 -2.91
C LYS A 252 -8.47 16.30 -2.35
N LEU A 253 -9.49 16.04 -3.16
CA LEU A 253 -10.89 16.12 -2.72
C LEU A 253 -11.20 15.06 -1.66
N LEU A 254 -10.69 13.85 -1.84
CA LEU A 254 -10.83 12.76 -0.87
C LEU A 254 -10.18 13.12 0.47
N MET A 255 -8.93 13.60 0.45
CA MET A 255 -8.18 14.03 1.63
C MET A 255 -8.95 15.11 2.39
N ASP A 256 -9.41 16.16 1.70
CA ASP A 256 -10.13 17.25 2.35
C ASP A 256 -11.43 16.77 3.00
N ALA A 257 -12.20 15.90 2.32
CA ALA A 257 -13.42 15.32 2.87
C ALA A 257 -13.13 14.42 4.09
N CYS A 258 -12.08 13.60 4.03
CA CYS A 258 -11.67 12.75 5.15
C CYS A 258 -11.23 13.59 6.36
N LEU A 259 -10.45 14.65 6.16
CA LEU A 259 -10.02 15.55 7.23
C LEU A 259 -11.19 16.33 7.83
N GLU A 260 -12.17 16.74 7.02
CA GLU A 260 -13.39 17.39 7.51
C GLU A 260 -14.22 16.44 8.39
N ILE A 261 -14.44 15.21 7.95
CA ILE A 261 -15.22 14.22 8.70
C ILE A 261 -14.50 13.85 10.01
N THR A 262 -13.20 13.59 9.95
CA THR A 262 -12.42 13.20 11.13
C THR A 262 -12.23 14.34 12.13
N GLY A 263 -12.18 15.59 11.66
CA GLY A 263 -12.02 16.77 12.50
C GLY A 263 -13.31 17.35 13.08
N HIS A 264 -14.44 17.20 12.37
CA HIS A 264 -15.69 17.91 12.71
C HIS A 264 -16.94 17.02 12.83
N HIS A 265 -16.88 15.76 12.39
CA HIS A 265 -18.01 14.84 12.37
C HIS A 265 -17.63 13.43 12.88
N GLN A 266 -16.72 13.37 13.85
CA GLN A 266 -16.18 12.11 14.38
C GLN A 266 -17.27 11.21 14.97
N GLU A 267 -18.36 11.79 15.49
CA GLU A 267 -19.51 11.06 16.01
C GLU A 267 -20.28 10.26 14.95
N ALA A 268 -20.17 10.63 13.68
CA ALA A 268 -20.78 9.93 12.56
C ALA A 268 -19.85 8.83 11.98
N LEU A 269 -18.61 8.76 12.45
CA LEU A 269 -17.58 7.89 11.90
C LEU A 269 -17.22 6.77 12.87
N VAL A 270 -17.39 5.54 12.40
CA VAL A 270 -17.00 4.35 13.18
C VAL A 270 -15.53 3.98 12.92
N GLY A 271 -15.06 4.15 11.68
CA GLY A 271 -13.68 3.90 11.28
C GLY A 271 -13.45 4.28 9.82
N ILE A 272 -12.18 4.50 9.47
CA ILE A 272 -11.69 4.74 8.10
C ILE A 272 -10.51 3.81 7.89
N GLN A 273 -10.43 3.25 6.68
CA GLN A 273 -9.30 2.47 6.21
C GLN A 273 -8.98 2.91 4.79
N ASP A 274 -7.70 3.01 4.47
CA ASP A 274 -7.26 3.22 3.10
C ASP A 274 -7.47 1.95 2.26
N MET A 275 -7.27 2.08 0.96
CA MET A 275 -7.30 0.96 0.03
C MET A 275 -6.00 0.92 -0.76
N GLY A 276 -5.12 0.01 -0.39
CA GLY A 276 -3.84 -0.24 -1.03
C GLY A 276 -3.78 -1.62 -1.68
N ALA A 277 -2.70 -2.36 -1.40
CA ALA A 277 -2.50 -3.72 -1.89
C ALA A 277 -3.66 -4.65 -1.51
N ALA A 278 -4.06 -5.53 -2.43
CA ALA A 278 -5.27 -6.39 -2.35
C ALA A 278 -6.62 -5.63 -2.25
N GLY A 279 -6.61 -4.30 -2.37
CA GLY A 279 -7.79 -3.47 -2.61
C GLY A 279 -8.92 -3.67 -1.60
N LEU A 280 -10.12 -3.98 -2.10
CA LEU A 280 -11.31 -4.19 -1.25
C LEU A 280 -11.15 -5.33 -0.26
N VAL A 281 -10.33 -6.33 -0.58
CA VAL A 281 -10.20 -7.55 0.22
C VAL A 281 -9.47 -7.25 1.51
N SER A 282 -8.29 -6.65 1.41
CA SER A 282 -7.49 -6.27 2.58
C SER A 282 -8.23 -5.26 3.44
N SER A 283 -8.74 -4.18 2.83
CA SER A 283 -9.42 -3.13 3.60
C SER A 283 -10.66 -3.65 4.34
N SER A 284 -11.48 -4.48 3.69
CA SER A 284 -12.69 -5.04 4.32
C SER A 284 -12.35 -6.05 5.42
N VAL A 285 -11.37 -6.94 5.19
CA VAL A 285 -10.97 -7.95 6.17
C VAL A 285 -10.28 -7.32 7.36
N GLU A 286 -9.42 -6.31 7.15
CA GLU A 286 -8.74 -5.60 8.22
C GLU A 286 -9.69 -4.77 9.08
N MET A 287 -10.66 -4.10 8.46
CA MET A 287 -11.71 -3.38 9.19
C MET A 287 -12.58 -4.30 10.04
N ALA A 288 -12.94 -5.49 9.51
CA ALA A 288 -13.80 -6.44 10.20
C ALA A 288 -13.06 -7.33 11.22
N GLY A 289 -11.76 -7.56 11.02
CA GLY A 289 -10.95 -8.50 11.82
C GLY A 289 -10.43 -7.94 13.14
N LYS A 290 -10.55 -6.62 13.38
CA LYS A 290 -10.04 -5.91 14.58
C LYS A 290 -11.12 -5.66 15.63
#